data_AF-A0A2E2Z8Z6-F1
#
_entry.id   AF-A0A2E2Z8Z6-F1
#
_cell.length_a   1.000
_cell.length_b   1.000
_cell.length_c   1.000
_cell.angle_alpha   90.00
_cell.angle_beta   90.00
_cell.angle_gamma   90.00
#
_symmetry.space_group_name_H-M   'P 1'
#
loop_
_entity.id
_entity.type
_entity.pdbx_description
1 polymer ?
#
loop_
_entity_poly.entity_id
_entity_poly.type
_entity_poly.pdbx_seq_one_letter_code
_entity_poly.pdbx_strand_id
1 'polypeptide(L)'
;MIINKVLKFNILFVFGIALITLIGCRLQSENKKSLNEDYYFIKVDSQTIDIVEKYEPPIFYNSTILNPIIKSIQLSNESLNAVEPCYFLNSDKKVNVDFDLIESNPVPLQFEIIHCNMSWEKSNLMEMEYLNGFSTNYIEDVELSHGTQEQYVHYHFKLPNENVEFIKSGNYILNVFYENDNENPIFNLKFYVSEESAKATFNITRTTDVEQRNYVHAVELECNYNYNSVNDPYQNIFVCVQQNHQEFDEIWFSEPNFIRDDKLTFLPNEDRVFNGGNEFRFFDMSSFRTGGQNTRSINLENNQYKVNLKSGNKRTYRQYLEYKDFNGKFFTRSFDNNDIETQGEYGLVYFTLPMRKINGEIYAFGQFSNWSTQEEFLMQYDSINEQYFNNILLKQGYYNYIYVHKDKSGLNTRDIEGAHYDANNEYIIKVYYRDPLGLYDRLLHYQVYNTKT
;
A
#
# COMPACT_ATOMS: atom_id res chain seq x y z
N MET A 1 22.72 -44.96 -52.43
CA MET A 1 22.19 -46.31 -52.75
C MET A 1 20.92 -46.48 -51.93
N ILE A 2 19.73 -46.57 -52.55
CA ILE A 2 19.11 -47.84 -53.00
C ILE A 2 18.82 -48.73 -51.77
N ILE A 3 17.61 -49.16 -51.40
CA ILE A 3 16.21 -48.97 -51.83
C ILE A 3 15.39 -49.74 -50.73
N ASN A 4 14.25 -49.26 -50.23
CA ASN A 4 12.88 -49.74 -50.57
C ASN A 4 12.70 -51.30 -50.46
N LYS A 5 11.60 -51.89 -49.95
CA LYS A 5 10.16 -51.57 -50.13
C LYS A 5 9.25 -52.63 -49.43
N VAL A 6 7.91 -52.49 -49.55
CA VAL A 6 6.83 -53.54 -49.49
C VAL A 6 6.16 -53.82 -48.11
N LEU A 7 4.81 -53.81 -47.91
CA LEU A 7 3.66 -53.22 -48.65
C LEU A 7 2.30 -53.35 -47.87
N LYS A 8 1.41 -52.34 -48.02
CA LYS A 8 -0.09 -52.35 -48.15
C LYS A 8 -1.04 -53.17 -47.24
N PHE A 9 -2.10 -52.49 -46.77
CA PHE A 9 -3.49 -52.47 -47.36
C PHE A 9 -4.24 -51.20 -46.79
N ASN A 10 -4.66 -50.19 -47.56
CA ASN A 10 -5.94 -50.01 -48.30
C ASN A 10 -7.21 -50.18 -47.41
N ILE A 11 -8.23 -49.28 -47.36
CA ILE A 11 -8.96 -48.53 -48.42
C ILE A 11 -9.52 -47.14 -47.96
N LEU A 12 -9.77 -46.24 -48.94
CA LEU A 12 -10.57 -44.98 -49.02
C LEU A 12 -11.84 -44.87 -48.11
N PHE A 13 -12.37 -43.67 -47.77
CA PHE A 13 -12.99 -42.67 -48.68
C PHE A 13 -12.95 -41.19 -48.20
N VAL A 14 -13.45 -40.26 -49.03
CA VAL A 14 -13.00 -38.84 -49.09
C VAL A 14 -14.14 -37.84 -49.38
N PHE A 15 -14.12 -36.64 -48.75
CA PHE A 15 -14.89 -35.39 -49.03
C PHE A 15 -16.44 -35.47 -48.91
N GLY A 16 -17.25 -34.40 -48.73
CA GLY A 16 -17.01 -32.96 -48.46
C GLY A 16 -18.13 -32.05 -49.05
N ILE A 17 -18.41 -30.88 -48.41
CA ILE A 17 -19.04 -29.62 -48.96
C ILE A 17 -20.59 -29.35 -48.80
N ALA A 18 -20.89 -28.14 -48.26
CA ALA A 18 -22.00 -27.16 -48.46
C ALA A 18 -23.50 -27.33 -48.02
N LEU A 19 -23.92 -26.47 -47.06
CA LEU A 19 -24.74 -25.22 -47.17
C LEU A 19 -26.20 -25.20 -47.74
N ILE A 20 -27.03 -24.26 -47.22
CA ILE A 20 -28.41 -23.81 -47.65
C ILE A 20 -29.54 -24.76 -47.12
N THR A 21 -30.75 -24.37 -46.64
CA THR A 21 -31.59 -23.12 -46.68
C THR A 21 -32.36 -22.86 -45.35
N LEU A 22 -33.11 -21.73 -45.23
CA LEU A 22 -34.28 -21.57 -44.33
C LEU A 22 -35.59 -22.07 -44.99
N ILE A 23 -36.61 -22.41 -44.18
CA ILE A 23 -38.04 -22.08 -44.37
C ILE A 23 -38.72 -22.16 -42.98
N GLY A 24 -39.61 -21.22 -42.66
CA GLY A 24 -40.46 -21.27 -41.48
C GLY A 24 -41.95 -21.23 -41.85
N CYS A 25 -42.82 -21.68 -40.96
CA CYS A 25 -44.25 -21.36 -41.01
C CYS A 25 -44.87 -21.41 -39.61
N ARG A 26 -45.76 -20.45 -39.30
CA ARG A 26 -46.56 -20.39 -38.06
C ARG A 26 -47.79 -21.30 -38.18
N LEU A 27 -48.29 -21.83 -37.06
CA LEU A 27 -49.69 -21.62 -36.66
C LEU A 27 -49.98 -22.01 -35.20
N GLN A 28 -51.05 -21.41 -34.70
CA GLN A 28 -51.46 -21.14 -33.32
C GLN A 28 -52.57 -22.09 -32.85
N SER A 29 -52.61 -22.47 -31.57
CA SER A 29 -53.87 -22.55 -30.80
C SER A 29 -53.63 -22.66 -29.28
N GLU A 30 -54.65 -22.25 -28.51
CA GLU A 30 -54.69 -22.26 -27.04
C GLU A 30 -55.72 -23.29 -26.49
N ASN A 31 -55.73 -23.41 -25.15
CA ASN A 31 -56.89 -23.60 -24.25
C ASN A 31 -57.33 -25.00 -23.75
N LYS A 32 -57.08 -25.19 -22.44
CA LYS A 32 -58.02 -25.55 -21.34
C LYS A 32 -58.93 -26.79 -21.43
N LYS A 33 -58.85 -27.62 -20.35
CA LYS A 33 -59.93 -28.04 -19.40
C LYS A 33 -59.33 -29.06 -18.39
N SER A 34 -59.38 -28.88 -17.06
CA SER A 34 -60.50 -29.07 -16.09
C SER A 34 -60.96 -30.54 -15.97
N LEU A 35 -61.21 -31.17 -14.81
CA LEU A 35 -61.35 -30.72 -13.39
C LEU A 35 -60.37 -31.55 -12.47
N ASN A 36 -60.46 -31.77 -11.14
CA ASN A 36 -61.48 -31.47 -10.11
C ASN A 36 -60.95 -31.43 -8.64
N GLU A 37 -61.89 -31.18 -7.72
CA GLU A 37 -61.99 -31.29 -6.24
C GLU A 37 -61.19 -32.42 -5.53
N ASP A 38 -60.74 -32.30 -4.27
CA ASP A 38 -61.44 -31.78 -3.08
C ASP A 38 -60.53 -31.29 -1.90
N TYR A 39 -61.18 -30.68 -0.88
CA TYR A 39 -60.71 -30.33 0.50
C TYR A 39 -60.22 -28.90 0.84
N TYR A 40 -60.51 -28.53 2.09
CA TYR A 40 -60.69 -27.16 2.60
C TYR A 40 -59.39 -26.42 2.97
N PHE A 41 -59.31 -25.13 2.65
CA PHE A 41 -58.30 -24.21 3.17
C PHE A 41 -58.87 -23.28 4.26
N ILE A 42 -58.27 -23.29 5.43
CA ILE A 42 -58.44 -22.25 6.45
C ILE A 42 -57.65 -21.02 5.98
N LYS A 43 -58.32 -19.87 5.89
CA LYS A 43 -57.67 -18.61 5.51
C LYS A 43 -56.96 -18.01 6.71
N VAL A 44 -55.64 -18.16 6.78
CA VAL A 44 -54.77 -17.40 7.68
C VAL A 44 -54.20 -16.24 6.89
N ASP A 45 -54.53 -15.00 7.28
CA ASP A 45 -53.88 -13.81 6.71
C ASP A 45 -52.46 -13.71 7.27
N SER A 46 -51.49 -14.25 6.52
CA SER A 46 -50.07 -14.00 6.74
C SER A 46 -49.64 -12.78 5.93
N GLN A 47 -49.66 -11.59 6.54
CA GLN A 47 -48.85 -10.48 6.03
C GLN A 47 -47.38 -10.80 6.30
N THR A 48 -46.73 -11.47 5.35
CA THR A 48 -45.28 -11.61 5.32
C THR A 48 -44.69 -10.24 5.03
N ILE A 49 -44.07 -9.64 6.04
CA ILE A 49 -43.17 -8.51 5.84
C ILE A 49 -41.89 -9.10 5.26
N ASP A 50 -41.72 -8.97 3.95
CA ASP A 50 -40.48 -9.35 3.27
C ASP A 50 -39.38 -8.36 3.66
N ILE A 51 -38.67 -8.67 4.75
CA ILE A 51 -37.41 -8.02 5.09
C ILE A 51 -36.37 -8.54 4.10
N VAL A 52 -36.31 -7.91 2.93
CA VAL A 52 -35.20 -8.10 1.99
C VAL A 52 -33.98 -7.41 2.60
N GLU A 53 -33.21 -8.19 3.36
CA GLU A 53 -31.93 -7.77 3.88
C GLU A 53 -31.02 -7.43 2.68
N LYS A 54 -30.78 -6.15 2.46
CA LYS A 54 -30.02 -5.64 1.33
C LYS A 54 -28.55 -6.00 1.55
N TYR A 55 -28.11 -7.11 0.96
CA TYR A 55 -26.71 -7.52 0.98
C TYR A 55 -25.86 -6.47 0.26
N GLU A 56 -25.20 -5.60 1.03
CA GLU A 56 -24.21 -4.67 0.51
C GLU A 56 -22.84 -5.38 0.49
N PRO A 57 -22.08 -5.27 -0.61
CA PRO A 57 -20.79 -5.95 -0.71
C PRO A 57 -19.77 -5.36 0.28
N PRO A 58 -18.84 -6.18 0.81
CA PRO A 58 -17.80 -5.70 1.71
C PRO A 58 -16.91 -4.64 1.04
N ILE A 59 -16.68 -3.54 1.74
CA ILE A 59 -15.88 -2.40 1.27
C ILE A 59 -14.45 -2.57 1.77
N PHE A 60 -13.50 -2.72 0.84
CA PHE A 60 -12.06 -2.80 1.13
C PHE A 60 -11.36 -1.50 0.77
N TYR A 61 -10.46 -1.04 1.62
CA TYR A 61 -9.69 0.19 1.44
C TYR A 61 -8.21 -0.07 1.21
N ASN A 62 -7.56 0.81 0.46
CA ASN A 62 -6.11 0.84 0.25
C ASN A 62 -5.57 2.26 0.39
N SER A 63 -4.31 2.41 0.81
CA SER A 63 -3.64 3.71 0.80
C SER A 63 -3.39 4.12 -0.65
N THR A 64 -3.94 5.24 -1.10
CA THR A 64 -3.93 5.66 -2.52
C THR A 64 -4.09 7.17 -2.65
N ILE A 65 -3.28 7.82 -3.50
CA ILE A 65 -3.47 9.22 -3.89
C ILE A 65 -4.43 9.26 -5.08
N LEU A 66 -5.70 9.60 -4.86
CA LEU A 66 -6.73 9.48 -5.90
C LEU A 66 -6.76 10.71 -6.83
N ASN A 67 -6.43 11.88 -6.30
CA ASN A 67 -6.24 13.11 -7.08
C ASN A 67 -4.74 13.45 -7.20
N PRO A 68 -4.12 13.42 -8.41
CA PRO A 68 -2.69 13.63 -8.58
C PRO A 68 -2.21 15.08 -8.34
N ILE A 69 -3.11 16.02 -8.05
CA ILE A 69 -2.71 17.37 -7.59
C ILE A 69 -2.41 17.40 -6.08
N ILE A 70 -2.69 16.32 -5.34
CA ILE A 70 -2.23 16.17 -3.96
C ILE A 70 -0.77 15.70 -3.96
N LYS A 71 0.05 16.35 -3.15
CA LYS A 71 1.50 16.11 -3.05
C LYS A 71 1.97 16.14 -1.60
N SER A 72 3.16 15.58 -1.41
CA SER A 72 3.94 15.68 -0.17
C SER A 72 3.21 15.22 1.11
N ILE A 73 2.31 14.23 1.00
CA ILE A 73 1.66 13.63 2.17
C ILE A 73 2.75 13.08 3.11
N GLN A 74 2.89 13.70 4.26
CA GLN A 74 3.92 13.44 5.26
C GLN A 74 3.27 13.28 6.63
N LEU A 75 3.87 12.41 7.45
CA LEU A 75 3.46 12.20 8.83
C LEU A 75 4.61 12.57 9.74
N SER A 76 4.34 13.49 10.66
CA SER A 76 5.34 14.01 11.61
C SER A 76 4.84 13.90 13.06
N ASN A 77 5.73 14.12 14.01
CA ASN A 77 5.36 14.45 15.40
C ASN A 77 6.32 15.52 15.94
N GLU A 78 6.12 15.97 17.18
CA GLU A 78 6.93 17.03 17.82
C GLU A 78 8.45 16.79 17.83
N SER A 79 8.90 15.55 17.59
CA SER A 79 10.31 15.15 17.66
C SER A 79 10.93 14.71 16.33
N LEU A 80 10.11 14.35 15.33
CA LEU A 80 10.56 13.68 14.10
C LEU A 80 9.65 14.02 12.91
N ASN A 81 10.24 14.40 11.78
CA ASN A 81 9.52 14.84 10.58
C ASN A 81 8.93 13.69 9.74
N ALA A 82 9.46 12.47 9.88
CA ALA A 82 9.00 11.29 9.16
C ALA A 82 8.77 10.15 10.16
N VAL A 83 7.51 9.97 10.56
CA VAL A 83 7.09 8.94 11.53
C VAL A 83 6.13 7.94 10.90
N GLU A 84 5.89 6.86 11.62
CA GLU A 84 4.95 5.84 11.20
C GLU A 84 3.50 6.32 11.30
N PRO A 85 2.59 5.78 10.47
CA PRO A 85 1.14 6.03 10.54
C PRO A 85 0.48 5.35 11.74
N CYS A 86 1.10 5.36 12.92
CA CYS A 86 0.59 4.69 14.12
C CYS A 86 0.46 5.64 15.31
N TYR A 87 -0.74 5.67 15.89
CA TYR A 87 -1.01 6.22 17.21
C TYR A 87 -1.05 5.11 18.26
N PHE A 88 -0.52 5.38 19.46
CA PHE A 88 -0.58 4.46 20.60
C PHE A 88 -1.68 4.96 21.56
N LEU A 89 -2.66 4.12 21.89
CA LEU A 89 -3.80 4.52 22.72
C LEU A 89 -3.36 5.12 24.06
N ASN A 90 -3.99 6.23 24.45
CA ASN A 90 -3.68 7.01 25.65
C ASN A 90 -2.26 7.64 25.66
N SER A 91 -1.58 7.70 24.52
CA SER A 91 -0.31 8.43 24.37
C SER A 91 -0.56 9.93 24.16
N ASP A 92 0.25 10.77 24.80
CA ASP A 92 0.30 12.21 24.52
C ASP A 92 0.89 12.53 23.12
N LYS A 93 1.62 11.57 22.52
CA LYS A 93 2.24 11.74 21.20
C LYS A 93 1.21 11.62 20.08
N LYS A 94 0.71 12.76 19.64
CA LYS A 94 -0.12 12.90 18.44
C LYS A 94 0.70 12.69 17.17
N VAL A 95 0.02 12.28 16.10
CA VAL A 95 0.56 12.25 14.74
C VAL A 95 0.03 13.48 14.01
N ASN A 96 0.94 14.28 13.45
CA ASN A 96 0.61 15.34 12.51
C ASN A 96 0.44 14.74 11.11
N VAL A 97 -0.50 15.28 10.34
CA VAL A 97 -0.73 14.95 8.93
C VAL A 97 -0.56 16.23 8.14
N ASP A 98 0.44 16.24 7.26
CA ASP A 98 0.90 17.39 6.50
C ASP A 98 0.78 17.05 5.00
N PHE A 99 0.13 17.88 4.16
CA PHE A 99 0.07 17.68 2.71
C PHE A 99 -0.19 18.98 1.94
N ASP A 100 0.11 18.98 0.64
CA ASP A 100 -0.12 20.13 -0.25
C ASP A 100 -1.13 19.79 -1.35
N LEU A 101 -1.98 20.76 -1.69
CA LEU A 101 -2.84 20.80 -2.87
C LEU A 101 -2.22 21.76 -3.90
N ILE A 102 -1.83 21.28 -5.08
CA ILE A 102 -1.26 22.13 -6.15
C ILE A 102 -2.35 22.99 -6.82
N GLU A 103 -2.82 24.00 -6.11
CA GLU A 103 -3.78 25.02 -6.53
C GLU A 103 -3.44 26.41 -5.95
N SER A 104 -3.91 27.48 -6.60
CA SER A 104 -3.67 28.87 -6.17
C SER A 104 -4.60 29.40 -5.08
N ASN A 105 -5.66 28.68 -4.70
CA ASN A 105 -6.69 29.15 -3.77
C ASN A 105 -7.06 28.04 -2.77
N PRO A 106 -7.33 28.37 -1.49
CA PRO A 106 -7.74 27.38 -0.50
C PRO A 106 -9.16 26.87 -0.80
N VAL A 107 -9.38 25.59 -0.51
CA VAL A 107 -10.65 24.89 -0.72
C VAL A 107 -11.01 24.18 0.59
N PRO A 108 -12.27 24.22 1.07
CA PRO A 108 -12.63 23.50 2.29
C PRO A 108 -12.49 21.99 2.08
N LEU A 109 -11.59 21.39 2.86
CA LEU A 109 -11.37 19.95 2.92
C LEU A 109 -11.88 19.39 4.25
N GLN A 110 -12.36 18.15 4.19
CA GLN A 110 -12.78 17.37 5.35
C GLN A 110 -11.98 16.06 5.38
N PHE A 111 -11.77 15.52 6.58
CA PHE A 111 -11.27 14.17 6.77
C PHE A 111 -12.30 13.30 7.50
N GLU A 112 -12.36 12.02 7.14
CA GLU A 112 -13.17 10.99 7.79
C GLU A 112 -12.25 9.86 8.28
N ILE A 113 -12.51 9.37 9.49
CA ILE A 113 -11.82 8.24 10.11
C ILE A 113 -12.75 7.02 10.11
N ILE A 114 -12.36 5.96 9.39
CA ILE A 114 -13.12 4.71 9.28
C ILE A 114 -12.34 3.56 9.93
N HIS A 115 -12.94 2.84 10.88
CA HIS A 115 -12.35 1.63 11.47
C HIS A 115 -12.50 0.40 10.56
N CYS A 116 -11.40 -0.34 10.38
CA CYS A 116 -11.27 -1.50 9.51
C CYS A 116 -10.78 -2.75 10.26
N ASN A 117 -11.04 -3.93 9.70
CA ASN A 117 -10.46 -5.19 10.18
C ASN A 117 -8.99 -5.35 9.70
N MET A 118 -8.32 -6.44 10.10
CA MET A 118 -6.90 -6.64 9.75
C MET A 118 -6.66 -6.83 8.24
N SER A 119 -7.72 -7.10 7.47
CA SER A 119 -7.73 -7.25 6.00
C SER A 119 -8.21 -5.99 5.26
N TRP A 120 -8.29 -4.84 5.95
CA TRP A 120 -8.72 -3.54 5.40
C TRP A 120 -10.17 -3.46 4.89
N GLU A 121 -11.01 -4.39 5.34
CA GLU A 121 -12.46 -4.32 5.17
C GLU A 121 -13.06 -3.34 6.20
N LYS A 122 -14.07 -2.54 5.82
CA LYS A 122 -14.82 -1.72 6.78
C LYS A 122 -15.41 -2.60 7.89
N SER A 123 -15.15 -2.24 9.14
CA SER A 123 -15.72 -2.98 10.28
C SER A 123 -17.21 -2.66 10.48
N ASN A 124 -17.93 -3.57 11.13
CA ASN A 124 -19.34 -3.39 11.49
C ASN A 124 -19.55 -2.51 12.75
N LEU A 125 -18.49 -1.86 13.26
CA LEU A 125 -18.58 -1.01 14.44
C LEU A 125 -19.29 0.30 14.13
N MET A 126 -20.14 0.77 15.05
CA MET A 126 -20.67 2.14 14.99
C MET A 126 -19.57 3.13 15.39
N GLU A 127 -19.60 4.35 14.85
CA GLU A 127 -18.58 5.39 15.07
C GLU A 127 -18.33 5.64 16.56
N MET A 128 -19.40 5.78 17.34
CA MET A 128 -19.39 5.97 18.79
C MET A 128 -18.78 4.81 19.61
N GLU A 129 -18.52 3.66 18.99
CA GLU A 129 -17.83 2.55 19.66
C GLU A 129 -16.31 2.63 19.56
N TYR A 130 -15.78 3.35 18.55
CA TYR A 130 -14.35 3.39 18.26
C TYR A 130 -13.76 4.80 18.26
N LEU A 131 -14.60 5.85 18.22
CA LEU A 131 -14.22 7.25 18.42
C LEU A 131 -15.02 7.91 19.53
N ASN A 132 -14.35 8.80 20.25
CA ASN A 132 -14.95 9.82 21.11
C ASN A 132 -14.90 11.15 20.33
N GLY A 133 -16.06 11.70 19.94
CA GLY A 133 -16.16 12.87 19.06
C GLY A 133 -16.80 12.55 17.72
N PHE A 134 -16.36 13.23 16.65
CA PHE A 134 -16.92 13.08 15.29
C PHE A 134 -15.98 12.29 14.38
N SER A 135 -16.52 11.39 13.55
CA SER A 135 -15.77 10.66 12.52
C SER A 135 -15.27 11.57 11.40
N THR A 136 -16.11 12.53 10.99
CA THR A 136 -15.84 13.53 9.95
C THR A 136 -15.60 14.91 10.56
N ASN A 137 -14.50 15.55 10.18
CA ASN A 137 -14.12 16.88 10.66
C ASN A 137 -13.56 17.75 9.52
N TYR A 138 -13.64 19.07 9.67
CA TYR A 138 -12.97 20.01 8.76
C TYR A 138 -11.46 20.09 9.05
N ILE A 139 -10.67 20.37 8.02
CA ILE A 139 -9.27 20.78 8.16
C ILE A 139 -9.25 22.31 8.23
N GLU A 140 -9.01 22.85 9.43
CA GLU A 140 -9.04 24.30 9.68
C GLU A 140 -7.67 24.99 9.50
N ASP A 141 -6.57 24.26 9.67
CA ASP A 141 -5.21 24.78 9.53
C ASP A 141 -4.77 24.68 8.06
N VAL A 142 -4.87 25.82 7.37
CA VAL A 142 -4.74 25.94 5.92
C VAL A 142 -3.95 27.20 5.57
N GLU A 143 -2.79 27.02 4.95
CA GLU A 143 -1.88 28.12 4.60
C GLU A 143 -1.59 28.17 3.10
N LEU A 144 -1.50 29.38 2.55
CA LEU A 144 -1.14 29.58 1.13
C LEU A 144 0.38 29.66 0.96
N SER A 145 0.90 28.98 -0.05
CA SER A 145 2.29 29.12 -0.45
C SER A 145 2.63 30.56 -0.86
N HIS A 146 3.83 31.02 -0.54
CA HIS A 146 4.27 32.37 -0.88
C HIS A 146 5.75 32.44 -1.27
N GLY A 147 6.02 33.16 -2.36
CA GLY A 147 7.37 33.29 -2.92
C GLY A 147 7.83 32.10 -3.78
N THR A 148 6.98 31.08 -3.96
CA THR A 148 7.24 29.89 -4.77
C THR A 148 6.91 30.11 -6.25
N GLN A 149 7.49 29.30 -7.15
CA GLN A 149 7.17 29.29 -8.58
C GLN A 149 5.92 28.48 -8.89
N GLU A 150 5.77 27.33 -8.24
CA GLU A 150 4.56 26.52 -8.25
C GLU A 150 3.70 26.95 -7.06
N GLN A 151 2.43 27.29 -7.31
CA GLN A 151 1.51 27.68 -6.24
C GLN A 151 0.76 26.46 -5.71
N TYR A 152 0.66 26.39 -4.40
CA TYR A 152 -0.07 25.36 -3.67
C TYR A 152 -0.68 25.92 -2.38
N VAL A 153 -1.57 25.11 -1.80
CA VAL A 153 -2.17 25.30 -0.48
C VAL A 153 -1.69 24.18 0.42
N HIS A 154 -1.10 24.53 1.56
CA HIS A 154 -0.69 23.59 2.59
C HIS A 154 -1.85 23.32 3.55
N TYR A 155 -2.02 22.06 3.95
CA TYR A 155 -3.04 21.61 4.90
C TYR A 155 -2.38 20.83 6.02
N HIS A 156 -2.72 21.18 7.25
CA HIS A 156 -2.23 20.55 8.47
C HIS A 156 -3.38 20.07 9.35
N PHE A 157 -3.24 18.91 9.98
CA PHE A 157 -4.06 18.54 11.13
C PHE A 157 -3.37 17.49 12.01
N LYS A 158 -3.96 17.19 13.16
CA LYS A 158 -3.40 16.24 14.14
C LYS A 158 -4.39 15.13 14.46
N LEU A 159 -3.88 13.94 14.76
CA LEU A 159 -4.63 12.77 15.20
C LEU A 159 -3.99 12.15 16.45
N PRO A 160 -4.73 11.96 17.55
CA PRO A 160 -6.04 12.53 17.85
C PRO A 160 -6.00 14.06 18.05
N ASN A 161 -7.16 14.72 18.02
CA ASN A 161 -7.31 16.15 18.27
C ASN A 161 -8.52 16.47 19.18
N GLU A 162 -8.91 17.74 19.28
CA GLU A 162 -9.97 18.21 20.18
C GLU A 162 -11.37 17.71 19.79
N ASN A 163 -11.57 17.36 18.51
CA ASN A 163 -12.85 16.89 17.96
C ASN A 163 -12.92 15.37 17.79
N VAL A 164 -11.79 14.65 17.87
CA VAL A 164 -11.74 13.20 17.69
C VAL A 164 -10.60 12.51 18.45
N GLU A 165 -10.97 11.54 19.27
CA GLU A 165 -10.09 10.67 20.07
C GLU A 165 -10.41 9.19 19.82
N PHE A 166 -9.40 8.33 19.75
CA PHE A 166 -9.57 6.90 19.49
C PHE A 166 -9.90 6.10 20.76
N ILE A 167 -10.97 5.30 20.74
CA ILE A 167 -11.38 4.44 21.85
C ILE A 167 -10.88 2.99 21.68
N LYS A 168 -10.86 2.49 20.44
CA LYS A 168 -10.47 1.10 20.12
C LYS A 168 -9.15 1.05 19.36
N SER A 169 -8.42 -0.05 19.54
CA SER A 169 -7.24 -0.38 18.72
C SER A 169 -7.69 -1.02 17.40
N GLY A 170 -6.82 -1.03 16.39
CA GLY A 170 -7.10 -1.66 15.10
C GLY A 170 -6.54 -0.90 13.91
N ASN A 171 -7.09 -1.21 12.74
CA ASN A 171 -6.78 -0.55 11.49
C ASN A 171 -7.76 0.59 11.24
N TYR A 172 -7.27 1.69 10.71
CA TYR A 172 -8.03 2.90 10.45
C TYR A 172 -7.69 3.44 9.06
N ILE A 173 -8.72 3.87 8.34
CA ILE A 173 -8.54 4.59 7.09
C ILE A 173 -8.85 6.05 7.35
N LEU A 174 -7.89 6.89 7.00
CA LEU A 174 -8.04 8.34 6.95
C LEU A 174 -8.35 8.73 5.50
N ASN A 175 -9.63 8.99 5.22
CA ASN A 175 -10.05 9.56 3.95
C ASN A 175 -9.97 11.08 4.05
N VAL A 176 -9.50 11.77 3.01
CA VAL A 176 -9.65 13.22 2.87
C VAL A 176 -10.41 13.52 1.58
N PHE A 177 -11.33 14.46 1.63
CA PHE A 177 -12.27 14.79 0.54
C PHE A 177 -12.65 16.28 0.55
N TYR A 178 -13.23 16.75 -0.56
CA TYR A 178 -13.82 18.09 -0.65
C TYR A 178 -15.13 18.17 0.14
N GLU A 179 -15.45 19.33 0.70
CA GLU A 179 -16.69 19.54 1.46
C GLU A 179 -17.94 19.02 0.70
N ASN A 180 -18.70 18.13 1.35
CA ASN A 180 -19.89 17.45 0.81
C ASN A 180 -19.63 16.38 -0.28
N ASP A 181 -18.40 15.91 -0.49
CA ASP A 181 -18.05 14.88 -1.49
C ASP A 181 -17.33 13.65 -0.88
N ASN A 182 -17.88 13.10 0.21
CA ASN A 182 -17.28 11.97 0.94
C ASN A 182 -17.24 10.65 0.15
N GLU A 183 -18.06 10.52 -0.91
CA GLU A 183 -18.02 9.36 -1.81
C GLU A 183 -16.78 9.38 -2.73
N ASN A 184 -16.13 10.53 -2.93
CA ASN A 184 -14.99 10.71 -3.84
C ASN A 184 -13.77 11.32 -3.13
N PRO A 185 -13.07 10.56 -2.25
CA PRO A 185 -11.88 11.07 -1.58
C PRO A 185 -10.75 11.44 -2.54
N ILE A 186 -10.01 12.50 -2.19
CA ILE A 186 -8.82 12.97 -2.90
C ILE A 186 -7.58 12.12 -2.58
N PHE A 187 -7.52 11.56 -1.36
CA PHE A 187 -6.59 10.48 -1.01
C PHE A 187 -7.10 9.71 0.21
N ASN A 188 -6.62 8.48 0.32
CA ASN A 188 -6.86 7.60 1.46
C ASN A 188 -5.49 7.20 2.05
N LEU A 189 -5.37 7.24 3.38
CA LEU A 189 -4.15 6.84 4.09
C LEU A 189 -4.46 5.73 5.09
N LYS A 190 -3.67 4.66 5.06
CA LYS A 190 -3.69 3.60 6.08
C LYS A 190 -3.08 4.12 7.38
N PHE A 191 -3.86 4.14 8.45
CA PHE A 191 -3.50 4.55 9.80
C PHE A 191 -3.72 3.38 10.77
N TYR A 192 -2.97 3.35 11.86
CA TYR A 192 -2.95 2.26 12.83
C TYR A 192 -3.13 2.83 14.23
N VAL A 193 -3.89 2.14 15.08
CA VAL A 193 -4.05 2.51 16.48
C VAL A 193 -3.73 1.30 17.33
N SER A 194 -2.61 1.31 18.05
CA SER A 194 -2.20 0.16 18.88
C SER A 194 -2.44 0.39 20.36
N GLU A 195 -2.81 -0.68 21.06
CA GLU A 195 -3.00 -0.71 22.51
C GLU A 195 -1.76 -1.12 23.32
N GLU A 196 -0.66 -1.52 22.65
CA GLU A 196 0.62 -1.96 23.27
C GLU A 196 0.44 -2.98 24.41
N SER A 197 -0.51 -3.90 24.24
CA SER A 197 -0.85 -4.98 25.18
C SER A 197 -0.12 -6.31 24.90
N ALA A 198 0.64 -6.35 23.81
CA ALA A 198 1.54 -7.43 23.43
C ALA A 198 2.94 -6.87 23.15
N LYS A 199 3.91 -7.73 22.89
CA LYS A 199 5.24 -7.34 22.44
C LYS A 199 5.82 -8.39 21.51
N ALA A 200 6.09 -7.99 20.27
CA ALA A 200 6.85 -8.82 19.35
C ALA A 200 8.37 -8.61 19.53
N THR A 201 9.14 -9.69 19.37
CA THR A 201 10.59 -9.68 19.20
C THR A 201 10.88 -10.36 17.87
N PHE A 202 11.72 -9.72 17.05
CA PHE A 202 12.01 -10.12 15.68
C PHE A 202 13.51 -10.28 15.51
N ASN A 203 13.93 -11.39 14.91
CA ASN A 203 15.32 -11.75 14.72
C ASN A 203 15.57 -12.20 13.29
N ILE A 204 16.64 -11.68 12.67
CA ILE A 204 17.04 -12.03 11.31
C ILE A 204 18.20 -13.01 11.36
N THR A 205 18.01 -14.13 10.67
CA THR A 205 18.97 -15.20 10.57
C THR A 205 19.29 -15.50 9.11
N ARG A 206 20.40 -16.22 8.89
CA ARG A 206 20.72 -16.76 7.56
C ARG A 206 19.91 -18.03 7.32
N THR A 207 19.25 -18.11 6.17
CA THR A 207 18.56 -19.34 5.74
C THR A 207 19.52 -20.53 5.67
N THR A 208 18.98 -21.71 5.96
CA THR A 208 19.65 -23.00 5.79
C THR A 208 19.99 -23.27 4.33
N ASP A 209 19.14 -22.84 3.38
CA ASP A 209 19.40 -22.93 1.94
C ASP A 209 20.69 -22.19 1.57
N VAL A 210 21.64 -22.93 0.99
CA VAL A 210 22.96 -22.43 0.60
C VAL A 210 22.87 -21.50 -0.62
N GLU A 211 21.89 -21.70 -1.51
CA GLU A 211 21.74 -20.88 -2.72
C GLU A 211 21.15 -19.50 -2.40
N GLN A 212 20.14 -19.42 -1.54
CA GLN A 212 19.56 -18.14 -1.13
C GLN A 212 20.30 -17.44 0.05
N ARG A 213 21.21 -18.12 0.77
CA ARG A 213 21.87 -17.60 2.01
C ARG A 213 22.42 -16.17 1.96
N ASN A 214 22.93 -15.73 0.82
CA ASN A 214 23.55 -14.41 0.67
C ASN A 214 22.56 -13.34 0.14
N TYR A 215 21.29 -13.71 -0.05
CA TYR A 215 20.27 -12.92 -0.73
C TYR A 215 18.98 -12.74 0.07
N VAL A 216 18.71 -13.53 1.11
CA VAL A 216 17.43 -13.52 1.84
C VAL A 216 17.63 -13.46 3.37
N HIS A 217 16.70 -12.80 4.04
CA HIS A 217 16.60 -12.69 5.49
C HIS A 217 15.58 -13.71 6.00
N ALA A 218 16.03 -14.74 6.73
CA ALA A 218 15.13 -15.71 7.34
C ALA A 218 14.67 -15.23 8.72
N VAL A 219 13.36 -15.26 8.99
CA VAL A 219 12.76 -14.64 10.16
C VAL A 219 12.48 -15.64 11.27
N GLU A 220 12.92 -15.29 12.47
CA GLU A 220 12.44 -15.86 13.73
C GLU A 220 11.65 -14.77 14.47
N LEU A 221 10.45 -15.12 14.96
CA LEU A 221 9.55 -14.18 15.63
C LEU A 221 9.03 -14.78 16.94
N GLU A 222 9.14 -14.03 18.02
CA GLU A 222 8.48 -14.34 19.29
C GLU A 222 7.46 -13.24 19.62
N CYS A 223 6.31 -13.62 20.17
CA CYS A 223 5.28 -12.67 20.60
C CYS A 223 4.84 -12.98 22.02
N ASN A 224 5.11 -12.07 22.95
CA ASN A 224 4.51 -12.07 24.29
C ASN A 224 3.16 -11.36 24.23
N TYR A 225 2.15 -11.86 24.95
CA TYR A 225 0.80 -11.28 24.97
C TYR A 225 0.19 -11.36 26.38
N ASN A 226 -0.74 -10.46 26.71
CA ASN A 226 -1.45 -10.54 27.99
C ASN A 226 -2.44 -11.71 27.98
N TYR A 227 -2.10 -12.79 28.69
CA TYR A 227 -2.91 -14.00 28.84
C TYR A 227 -4.37 -13.75 29.26
N ASN A 228 -4.64 -12.70 30.04
CA ASN A 228 -5.99 -12.40 30.53
C ASN A 228 -6.88 -11.67 29.51
N SER A 229 -6.32 -11.19 28.39
CA SER A 229 -7.04 -10.40 27.37
C SER A 229 -7.17 -11.10 26.01
N VAL A 230 -6.76 -12.37 25.93
CA VAL A 230 -6.63 -13.17 24.70
C VAL A 230 -7.19 -14.57 24.95
N ASN A 231 -8.24 -14.95 24.22
CA ASN A 231 -8.75 -16.31 24.21
C ASN A 231 -8.20 -17.07 23.00
N ASP A 232 -7.80 -18.33 23.21
CA ASP A 232 -7.17 -19.21 22.20
C ASP A 232 -6.17 -18.48 21.27
N PRO A 233 -4.98 -18.12 21.79
CA PRO A 233 -3.97 -17.40 21.02
C PRO A 233 -3.44 -18.16 19.79
N TYR A 234 -3.65 -19.48 19.70
CA TYR A 234 -3.22 -20.27 18.53
C TYR A 234 -4.02 -19.89 17.28
N GLN A 235 -5.33 -19.72 17.43
CA GLN A 235 -6.25 -19.43 16.32
C GLN A 235 -6.45 -17.94 16.09
N ASN A 236 -6.26 -17.11 17.12
CA ASN A 236 -6.75 -15.73 17.13
C ASN A 236 -5.65 -14.65 17.09
N ILE A 237 -4.38 -14.99 17.34
CA ILE A 237 -3.27 -14.05 17.14
C ILE A 237 -2.66 -14.23 15.75
N PHE A 238 -2.54 -13.13 15.03
CA PHE A 238 -1.91 -13.03 13.71
C PHE A 238 -0.82 -11.97 13.77
N VAL A 239 0.36 -12.24 13.23
CA VAL A 239 1.43 -11.23 13.13
C VAL A 239 1.71 -10.95 11.67
N CYS A 240 1.54 -9.70 11.23
CA CYS A 240 1.95 -9.22 9.92
C CYS A 240 3.35 -8.60 10.04
N VAL A 241 4.26 -8.97 9.15
CA VAL A 241 5.56 -8.31 8.99
C VAL A 241 5.67 -7.77 7.56
N GLN A 242 6.04 -6.50 7.44
CA GLN A 242 6.29 -5.80 6.17
C GLN A 242 7.74 -5.30 6.11
N GLN A 243 8.39 -5.37 4.95
CA GLN A 243 9.78 -4.91 4.77
C GLN A 243 9.81 -3.52 4.11
N ASN A 244 10.42 -2.52 4.75
CA ASN A 244 10.51 -1.14 4.26
C ASN A 244 9.16 -0.63 3.67
N HIS A 245 8.07 -0.84 4.42
CA HIS A 245 6.71 -0.42 4.07
C HIS A 245 6.14 -1.02 2.78
N GLN A 246 6.78 -2.04 2.20
CA GLN A 246 6.26 -2.79 1.07
C GLN A 246 5.14 -3.72 1.56
N GLU A 247 3.95 -3.56 1.00
CA GLU A 247 2.80 -4.45 1.29
C GLU A 247 2.79 -5.68 0.37
N PHE A 248 3.52 -5.64 -0.75
CA PHE A 248 3.51 -6.71 -1.76
C PHE A 248 4.41 -7.91 -1.41
N ASP A 249 5.28 -7.79 -0.42
CA ASP A 249 6.15 -8.85 0.11
C ASP A 249 5.86 -9.17 1.58
N GLU A 250 4.69 -8.75 2.10
CA GLU A 250 4.32 -8.95 3.50
C GLU A 250 4.15 -10.43 3.86
N ILE A 251 4.63 -10.82 5.05
CA ILE A 251 4.53 -12.18 5.56
C ILE A 251 3.60 -12.20 6.77
N TRP A 252 2.56 -13.03 6.68
CA TRP A 252 1.62 -13.28 7.77
C TRP A 252 2.01 -14.55 8.53
N PHE A 253 2.11 -14.41 9.85
CA PHE A 253 2.40 -15.47 10.79
C PHE A 253 1.12 -15.79 11.57
N SER A 254 0.55 -16.96 11.29
CA SER A 254 -0.46 -17.65 12.09
C SER A 254 0.10 -19.00 12.55
N GLU A 255 -0.65 -19.72 13.40
CA GLU A 255 -0.33 -21.08 13.84
C GLU A 255 1.11 -21.21 14.40
N PRO A 256 1.37 -20.66 15.60
CA PRO A 256 2.70 -20.65 16.19
C PRO A 256 3.24 -22.06 16.43
N ASN A 257 4.54 -22.25 16.17
CA ASN A 257 5.21 -23.54 16.33
C ASN A 257 5.20 -24.02 17.78
N PHE A 258 5.27 -23.08 18.73
CA PHE A 258 5.13 -23.34 20.15
C PHE A 258 4.30 -22.25 20.83
N ILE A 259 3.50 -22.67 21.81
CA ILE A 259 2.87 -21.80 22.79
C ILE A 259 3.38 -22.24 24.16
N ARG A 260 3.90 -21.29 24.95
CA ARG A 260 4.35 -21.53 26.31
C ARG A 260 3.97 -20.34 27.18
N ASP A 261 3.15 -20.60 28.18
CA ASP A 261 2.64 -19.60 29.13
C ASP A 261 1.98 -18.42 28.39
N ASP A 262 2.64 -17.26 28.34
CA ASP A 262 2.19 -16.02 27.70
C ASP A 262 2.99 -15.68 26.41
N LYS A 263 3.67 -16.66 25.82
CA LYS A 263 4.54 -16.50 24.65
C LYS A 263 4.20 -17.44 23.49
N LEU A 264 4.15 -16.87 22.30
CA LEU A 264 4.11 -17.56 21.01
C LEU A 264 5.49 -17.52 20.37
N THR A 265 5.96 -18.63 19.80
CA THR A 265 7.21 -18.70 19.04
C THR A 265 6.95 -19.22 17.63
N PHE A 266 7.39 -18.45 16.63
CA PHE A 266 7.35 -18.77 15.22
C PHE A 266 8.79 -18.98 14.73
N LEU A 267 9.11 -20.22 14.40
CA LEU A 267 10.44 -20.57 13.88
C LEU A 267 10.59 -20.18 12.39
N PRO A 268 11.83 -19.96 11.92
CA PRO A 268 12.12 -19.87 10.50
C PRO A 268 11.68 -21.14 9.74
N ASN A 269 11.10 -20.94 8.56
CA ASN A 269 10.89 -21.98 7.55
C ASN A 269 11.24 -21.40 6.17
N GLU A 270 11.07 -22.19 5.10
CA GLU A 270 11.41 -21.76 3.73
C GLU A 270 10.51 -20.62 3.21
N ASP A 271 9.28 -20.49 3.73
CA ASP A 271 8.32 -19.46 3.34
C ASP A 271 8.42 -18.15 4.16
N ARG A 272 9.03 -18.19 5.36
CA ARG A 272 9.26 -17.05 6.27
C ARG A 272 10.60 -16.37 5.95
N VAL A 273 10.82 -16.07 4.68
CA VAL A 273 12.03 -15.41 4.19
C VAL A 273 11.69 -14.14 3.40
N PHE A 274 12.31 -13.04 3.80
CA PHE A 274 12.29 -11.79 3.06
C PHE A 274 13.46 -11.73 2.09
N ASN A 275 13.31 -11.01 0.98
CA ASN A 275 14.44 -10.71 0.12
C ASN A 275 15.33 -9.66 0.81
N GLY A 276 16.63 -9.89 0.95
CA GLY A 276 17.52 -8.92 1.61
C GLY A 276 17.55 -7.54 0.93
N GLY A 277 17.25 -7.50 -0.37
CA GLY A 277 17.12 -6.24 -1.12
C GLY A 277 18.44 -5.50 -1.29
N ASN A 278 18.40 -4.17 -1.23
CA ASN A 278 19.56 -3.29 -1.36
C ASN A 278 19.21 -1.93 -0.74
N GLU A 279 20.21 -1.15 -0.31
CA GLU A 279 19.98 0.22 0.18
C GLU A 279 19.20 1.04 -0.86
N PHE A 280 18.24 1.86 -0.43
CA PHE A 280 17.48 2.74 -1.30
C PHE A 280 18.42 3.72 -2.01
N ARG A 281 18.09 4.08 -3.23
CA ARG A 281 18.73 5.21 -3.91
C ARG A 281 18.25 6.48 -3.22
N PHE A 282 19.06 7.52 -3.21
CA PHE A 282 18.66 8.80 -2.62
C PHE A 282 19.07 9.97 -3.48
N PHE A 283 18.37 11.09 -3.33
CA PHE A 283 18.82 12.40 -3.81
C PHE A 283 18.40 13.49 -2.83
N ASP A 284 19.13 14.60 -2.87
CA ASP A 284 18.87 15.79 -2.08
C ASP A 284 18.66 16.97 -3.03
N MET A 285 17.53 17.65 -2.86
CA MET A 285 17.19 18.91 -3.52
C MET A 285 16.69 19.95 -2.52
N SER A 286 17.14 19.87 -1.26
CA SER A 286 16.82 20.83 -0.19
C SER A 286 17.29 22.26 -0.50
N SER A 287 18.16 22.46 -1.49
CA SER A 287 18.44 23.78 -2.07
C SER A 287 18.39 23.70 -3.58
N PHE A 288 17.58 24.57 -4.19
CA PHE A 288 17.55 24.79 -5.63
C PHE A 288 18.64 25.77 -6.07
N ARG A 289 19.25 26.52 -5.14
CA ARG A 289 20.37 27.44 -5.40
C ARG A 289 21.72 26.72 -5.53
N THR A 290 22.02 25.78 -4.64
CA THR A 290 23.31 25.05 -4.65
C THR A 290 23.21 23.66 -5.27
N GLY A 291 21.99 23.09 -5.33
CA GLY A 291 21.81 21.67 -5.54
C GLY A 291 22.24 20.83 -4.33
N GLY A 292 21.95 19.54 -4.38
CA GLY A 292 22.32 18.57 -3.34
C GLY A 292 22.93 17.28 -3.89
N GLN A 293 23.08 16.29 -3.02
CA GLN A 293 23.65 14.99 -3.38
C GLN A 293 22.78 14.25 -4.41
N ASN A 294 23.43 13.50 -5.30
CA ASN A 294 22.83 12.77 -6.42
C ASN A 294 21.93 13.58 -7.38
N THR A 295 21.85 14.90 -7.21
CA THR A 295 21.34 15.84 -8.21
C THR A 295 22.47 16.21 -9.18
N ARG A 296 22.19 16.23 -10.49
CA ARG A 296 23.13 16.64 -11.56
C ARG A 296 23.03 18.14 -11.83
N SER A 297 21.82 18.67 -11.95
CA SER A 297 21.55 20.11 -12.15
C SER A 297 20.13 20.45 -11.76
N ILE A 298 19.91 21.71 -11.34
CA ILE A 298 18.59 22.29 -11.11
C ILE A 298 18.54 23.56 -11.96
N ASN A 299 17.58 23.61 -12.89
CA ASN A 299 17.40 24.74 -13.80
C ASN A 299 16.00 25.32 -13.63
N LEU A 300 15.84 26.64 -13.66
CA LEU A 300 14.52 27.27 -13.82
C LEU A 300 14.25 27.47 -15.31
N GLU A 301 13.25 26.77 -15.84
CA GLU A 301 12.88 26.80 -17.26
C GLU A 301 11.36 26.99 -17.39
N ASN A 302 10.92 27.99 -18.15
CA ASN A 302 9.50 28.32 -18.34
C ASN A 302 8.71 28.48 -17.03
N ASN A 303 9.33 29.14 -16.03
CA ASN A 303 8.76 29.34 -14.69
C ASN A 303 8.56 28.05 -13.86
N GLN A 304 9.20 26.94 -14.23
CA GLN A 304 9.20 25.69 -13.46
C GLN A 304 10.63 25.20 -13.22
N TYR A 305 10.91 24.73 -12.00
CA TYR A 305 12.20 24.12 -11.68
C TYR A 305 12.26 22.70 -12.27
N LYS A 306 13.37 22.39 -12.97
CA LYS A 306 13.68 21.07 -13.51
C LYS A 306 14.90 20.50 -12.82
N VAL A 307 14.71 19.41 -12.08
CA VAL A 307 15.73 18.75 -11.27
C VAL A 307 16.20 17.51 -12.03
N ASN A 308 17.40 17.55 -12.58
CA ASN A 308 17.98 16.41 -13.29
C ASN A 308 18.77 15.56 -12.28
N LEU A 309 18.41 14.29 -12.10
CA LEU A 309 19.15 13.39 -11.22
C LEU A 309 20.43 12.85 -11.87
N LYS A 310 21.38 12.39 -11.05
CA LYS A 310 22.52 11.57 -11.51
C LYS A 310 22.01 10.17 -11.82
N SER A 311 22.10 9.78 -13.09
CA SER A 311 21.57 8.52 -13.56
C SER A 311 22.23 7.31 -12.88
N GLY A 312 21.41 6.41 -12.34
CA GLY A 312 21.85 5.21 -11.63
C GLY A 312 21.53 3.95 -12.44
N ASN A 313 22.54 3.11 -12.67
CA ASN A 313 22.37 1.85 -13.39
C ASN A 313 21.59 0.80 -12.56
N LYS A 314 21.09 -0.24 -13.25
CA LYS A 314 20.64 -1.51 -12.65
C LYS A 314 21.72 -2.11 -11.73
N ARG A 315 21.32 -2.60 -10.55
CA ARG A 315 22.20 -3.08 -9.47
C ARG A 315 22.18 -4.60 -9.23
N THR A 316 21.25 -5.35 -9.82
CA THR A 316 21.06 -6.82 -9.61
C THR A 316 22.32 -7.69 -9.53
N TYR A 317 23.37 -7.40 -10.31
CA TYR A 317 24.62 -8.16 -10.34
C TYR A 317 25.84 -7.37 -9.87
N ARG A 318 25.63 -6.22 -9.21
CA ARG A 318 26.72 -5.42 -8.64
C ARG A 318 27.09 -5.93 -7.26
N GLN A 319 28.32 -5.66 -6.85
CA GLN A 319 28.73 -5.85 -5.46
C GLN A 319 27.92 -4.92 -4.56
N TYR A 320 27.50 -5.42 -3.40
CA TYR A 320 26.83 -4.64 -2.35
C TYR A 320 27.72 -3.45 -1.94
N LEU A 321 27.10 -2.29 -1.75
CA LEU A 321 27.73 -1.07 -1.26
C LEU A 321 26.83 -0.48 -0.18
N GLU A 322 27.25 -0.62 1.07
CA GLU A 322 26.58 -0.03 2.22
C GLU A 322 26.74 1.50 2.22
N TYR A 323 25.63 2.20 2.40
CA TYR A 323 25.58 3.62 2.72
C TYR A 323 24.30 3.90 3.49
N LYS A 324 24.26 4.99 4.25
CA LYS A 324 23.07 5.32 5.05
C LYS A 324 21.95 5.85 4.17
N ASP A 325 20.76 5.32 4.37
CA ASP A 325 19.49 5.83 3.87
C ASP A 325 18.48 5.97 5.04
N PHE A 326 17.23 6.22 4.70
CA PHE A 326 16.05 6.19 5.57
C PHE A 326 15.01 5.19 5.04
N ASN A 327 15.49 4.07 4.47
CA ASN A 327 14.69 2.92 4.02
C ASN A 327 13.47 3.28 3.15
N GLY A 328 13.60 4.27 2.26
CA GLY A 328 12.54 4.68 1.32
C GLY A 328 11.67 5.85 1.77
N LYS A 329 11.86 6.35 2.99
CA LYS A 329 11.20 7.56 3.49
C LYS A 329 11.68 8.82 2.76
N PHE A 330 10.84 9.86 2.76
CA PHE A 330 11.23 11.21 2.37
C PHE A 330 10.93 12.18 3.51
N PHE A 331 11.52 13.37 3.45
CA PHE A 331 11.08 14.49 4.27
C PHE A 331 11.27 15.80 3.52
N THR A 332 10.27 16.67 3.62
CA THR A 332 10.34 18.07 3.19
C THR A 332 11.46 18.78 3.95
N ARG A 333 12.27 19.57 3.24
CA ARG A 333 13.32 20.43 3.84
C ARG A 333 13.81 21.48 2.86
N SER A 334 13.92 22.73 3.31
CA SER A 334 14.63 23.78 2.58
C SER A 334 15.89 24.22 3.34
N PHE A 335 16.94 24.56 2.59
CA PHE A 335 18.07 25.38 3.05
C PHE A 335 18.04 26.78 2.41
N ASP A 336 17.10 27.03 1.48
CA ASP A 336 16.94 28.32 0.82
C ASP A 336 15.99 29.24 1.60
N ASN A 337 15.03 28.66 2.32
CA ASN A 337 13.95 29.32 3.06
C ASN A 337 13.83 28.77 4.49
N ASN A 338 13.18 29.52 5.39
CA ASN A 338 13.05 29.15 6.81
C ASN A 338 11.82 28.26 7.09
N ASP A 339 10.74 28.50 6.35
CA ASP A 339 9.50 27.74 6.45
C ASP A 339 9.37 26.88 5.18
N ILE A 340 9.55 25.57 5.33
CA ILE A 340 9.43 24.64 4.22
C ILE A 340 7.98 24.42 3.81
N GLU A 341 7.01 24.61 4.71
CA GLU A 341 5.65 24.22 4.41
C GLU A 341 4.93 25.23 3.53
N THR A 342 5.17 26.53 3.69
CA THR A 342 4.62 27.57 2.79
C THR A 342 5.61 28.15 1.78
N GLN A 343 6.93 28.01 2.00
CA GLN A 343 7.96 28.55 1.10
C GLN A 343 8.77 27.46 0.39
N GLY A 344 8.40 26.19 0.54
CA GLY A 344 9.03 25.08 -0.17
C GLY A 344 8.75 25.14 -1.66
N GLU A 345 9.79 25.18 -2.48
CA GLU A 345 9.64 25.14 -3.94
C GLU A 345 9.32 23.72 -4.44
N TYR A 346 8.55 23.61 -5.51
CA TYR A 346 8.36 22.36 -6.24
C TYR A 346 9.26 22.29 -7.47
N GLY A 347 9.81 21.10 -7.73
CA GLY A 347 10.64 20.81 -8.89
C GLY A 347 10.14 19.57 -9.63
N LEU A 348 10.13 19.65 -10.95
CA LEU A 348 9.90 18.51 -11.83
C LEU A 348 11.19 17.68 -11.90
N VAL A 349 11.20 16.54 -11.20
CA VAL A 349 12.36 15.68 -11.03
C VAL A 349 12.43 14.64 -12.15
N TYR A 350 13.51 14.68 -12.93
CA TYR A 350 13.77 13.75 -14.02
C TYR A 350 14.53 12.51 -13.53
N PHE A 351 13.79 11.42 -13.34
CA PHE A 351 14.32 10.10 -13.00
C PHE A 351 14.81 9.39 -14.26
N THR A 352 15.96 8.72 -14.16
CA THR A 352 16.51 7.89 -15.25
C THR A 352 17.11 6.58 -14.73
N LEU A 353 16.91 5.52 -15.49
CA LEU A 353 17.42 4.17 -15.25
C LEU A 353 17.95 3.58 -16.57
N PRO A 354 19.26 3.63 -16.84
CA PRO A 354 19.86 3.07 -18.04
C PRO A 354 19.86 1.55 -17.98
N MET A 355 18.94 0.94 -18.73
CA MET A 355 18.86 -0.49 -18.98
C MET A 355 17.93 -0.75 -20.17
N ARG A 356 18.18 -1.85 -20.88
CA ARG A 356 17.29 -2.34 -21.94
C ARG A 356 15.90 -2.66 -21.43
N LYS A 357 14.91 -2.52 -22.31
CA LYS A 357 13.52 -2.87 -22.05
C LYS A 357 13.38 -4.33 -21.59
N ILE A 358 12.61 -4.52 -20.52
CA ILE A 358 12.16 -5.81 -20.02
C ILE A 358 10.64 -5.97 -20.22
N ASN A 359 10.13 -7.19 -20.05
CA ASN A 359 8.69 -7.45 -20.05
C ASN A 359 8.14 -7.11 -18.66
N GLY A 360 7.17 -6.21 -18.59
CA GLY A 360 6.61 -5.71 -17.33
C GLY A 360 6.65 -4.19 -17.27
N GLU A 361 6.20 -3.65 -16.14
CA GLU A 361 6.15 -2.23 -15.81
C GLU A 361 7.23 -1.93 -14.76
N ILE A 362 7.85 -0.76 -14.79
CA ILE A 362 8.84 -0.33 -13.80
C ILE A 362 8.32 0.95 -13.15
N TYR A 363 8.30 1.01 -11.83
CA TYR A 363 7.85 2.19 -11.08
C TYR A 363 9.00 2.78 -10.27
N ALA A 364 9.07 4.11 -10.20
CA ALA A 364 9.83 4.79 -9.15
C ALA A 364 9.03 4.66 -7.84
N PHE A 365 9.65 4.17 -6.77
CA PHE A 365 8.93 3.69 -5.60
C PHE A 365 9.57 4.14 -4.29
N GLY A 366 8.75 4.62 -3.36
CA GLY A 366 9.15 5.02 -2.01
C GLY A 366 7.97 5.68 -1.27
N GLN A 367 8.21 6.30 -0.11
CA GLN A 367 7.15 7.00 0.62
C GLN A 367 6.54 8.17 -0.19
N PHE A 368 7.32 8.81 -1.08
CA PHE A 368 6.81 9.88 -1.95
C PHE A 368 5.79 9.37 -2.98
N SER A 369 5.80 8.07 -3.31
CA SER A 369 4.78 7.42 -4.13
C SER A 369 3.65 6.80 -3.29
N ASN A 370 3.56 7.17 -2.01
CA ASN A 370 2.71 6.54 -0.99
C ASN A 370 2.83 5.01 -0.99
N TRP A 371 4.04 4.48 -1.21
CA TRP A 371 4.34 3.05 -1.32
C TRP A 371 3.50 2.30 -2.37
N SER A 372 3.06 3.01 -3.41
CA SER A 372 2.14 2.51 -4.43
C SER A 372 2.76 2.54 -5.84
N THR A 373 2.17 1.76 -6.76
CA THR A 373 2.56 1.70 -8.18
C THR A 373 1.51 2.34 -9.08
N GLN A 374 1.26 3.63 -8.87
CA GLN A 374 0.34 4.42 -9.69
C GLN A 374 0.98 4.88 -11.00
N GLU A 375 0.14 5.23 -11.99
CA GLU A 375 0.56 5.65 -13.33
C GLU A 375 1.51 6.86 -13.31
N GLU A 376 1.35 7.79 -12.36
CA GLU A 376 2.26 8.93 -12.18
C GLU A 376 3.73 8.48 -11.98
N PHE A 377 3.95 7.34 -11.35
CA PHE A 377 5.28 6.83 -11.02
C PHE A 377 5.81 5.81 -12.04
N LEU A 378 5.04 5.51 -13.10
CA LEU A 378 5.42 4.57 -14.16
C LEU A 378 6.59 5.13 -14.99
N MET A 379 7.66 4.36 -15.08
CA MET A 379 8.84 4.68 -15.88
C MET A 379 8.60 4.31 -17.35
N GLN A 380 8.64 5.32 -18.22
CA GLN A 380 8.52 5.17 -19.67
C GLN A 380 9.84 4.71 -20.29
N TYR A 381 9.79 3.92 -21.37
CA TYR A 381 11.00 3.41 -22.03
C TYR A 381 11.35 4.20 -23.30
N ASP A 382 12.55 4.76 -23.32
CA ASP A 382 13.18 5.37 -24.49
C ASP A 382 14.05 4.33 -25.24
N SER A 383 13.61 3.97 -26.45
CA SER A 383 14.34 3.02 -27.31
C SER A 383 15.52 3.63 -28.06
N ILE A 384 15.64 4.96 -28.13
CA ILE A 384 16.75 5.67 -28.76
C ILE A 384 17.94 5.74 -27.79
N ASN A 385 17.66 6.03 -26.52
CA ASN A 385 18.67 6.15 -25.47
C ASN A 385 18.88 4.87 -24.63
N GLU A 386 18.19 3.77 -24.94
CA GLU A 386 18.19 2.49 -24.19
C GLU A 386 18.02 2.67 -22.65
N GLN A 387 17.07 3.51 -22.25
CA GLN A 387 16.83 3.84 -20.85
C GLN A 387 15.35 3.98 -20.50
N TYR A 388 15.04 3.74 -19.22
CA TYR A 388 13.76 4.12 -18.62
C TYR A 388 13.85 5.54 -18.03
N PHE A 389 12.78 6.31 -18.11
CA PHE A 389 12.71 7.67 -17.56
C PHE A 389 11.31 8.04 -17.03
N ASN A 390 11.22 9.02 -16.14
CA ASN A 390 9.97 9.67 -15.75
C ASN A 390 10.21 11.11 -15.24
N ASN A 391 9.19 11.94 -15.23
CA ASN A 391 9.20 13.29 -14.65
C ASN A 391 8.14 13.38 -13.55
N ILE A 392 8.55 13.54 -12.29
CA ILE A 392 7.65 13.55 -11.12
C ILE A 392 7.79 14.88 -10.38
N LEU A 393 6.69 15.55 -10.05
CA LEU A 393 6.68 16.84 -9.36
C LEU A 393 6.82 16.63 -7.85
N LEU A 394 7.89 17.14 -7.24
CA LEU A 394 8.22 16.93 -5.81
C LEU A 394 8.65 18.24 -5.12
N LYS A 395 8.30 18.41 -3.85
CA LYS A 395 8.68 19.59 -3.00
C LYS A 395 10.17 19.52 -2.62
N GLN A 396 10.77 20.65 -2.26
CA GLN A 396 12.15 20.67 -1.74
C GLN A 396 12.31 19.72 -0.55
N GLY A 397 13.35 18.88 -0.61
CA GLY A 397 13.62 17.92 0.46
C GLY A 397 14.67 16.87 0.11
N TYR A 398 14.69 15.83 0.94
CA TYR A 398 15.55 14.66 0.79
C TYR A 398 14.67 13.43 0.56
N TYR A 399 14.98 12.67 -0.49
CA TYR A 399 14.13 11.60 -0.99
C TYR A 399 14.90 10.28 -1.05
N ASN A 400 14.25 9.19 -0.63
CA ASN A 400 14.68 7.83 -0.94
C ASN A 400 13.73 7.17 -1.92
N TYR A 401 14.30 6.33 -2.78
CA TYR A 401 13.56 5.63 -3.81
C TYR A 401 14.28 4.36 -4.27
N ILE A 402 13.51 3.41 -4.78
CA ILE A 402 13.99 2.26 -5.55
C ILE A 402 13.18 2.15 -6.84
N TYR A 403 13.61 1.26 -7.72
CA TYR A 403 12.78 0.84 -8.84
C TYR A 403 12.17 -0.53 -8.56
N VAL A 404 10.84 -0.61 -8.56
CA VAL A 404 10.09 -1.85 -8.45
C VAL A 404 9.69 -2.32 -9.85
N HIS A 405 9.89 -3.61 -10.13
CA HIS A 405 9.45 -4.28 -11.34
C HIS A 405 8.11 -4.98 -11.08
N LYS A 406 7.14 -4.79 -11.98
CA LYS A 406 5.82 -5.42 -11.94
C LYS A 406 5.63 -6.29 -13.16
N ASP A 407 5.45 -7.59 -12.98
CA ASP A 407 5.25 -8.55 -14.07
C ASP A 407 4.08 -9.51 -13.77
N LYS A 408 4.07 -10.69 -14.43
CA LYS A 408 3.01 -11.69 -14.22
C LYS A 408 3.11 -12.43 -12.88
N SER A 409 4.26 -12.38 -12.21
CA SER A 409 4.49 -12.99 -10.89
C SER A 409 4.12 -12.07 -9.74
N GLY A 410 4.14 -10.75 -9.97
CA GLY A 410 3.78 -9.74 -8.98
C GLY A 410 4.72 -8.53 -9.04
N LEU A 411 4.89 -7.89 -7.89
CA LEU A 411 5.86 -6.81 -7.67
C LEU A 411 7.14 -7.37 -7.06
N ASN A 412 8.31 -6.94 -7.56
CA ASN A 412 9.59 -7.28 -6.96
C ASN A 412 10.66 -6.20 -7.16
N THR A 413 11.62 -6.15 -6.24
CA THR A 413 12.78 -5.25 -6.28
C THR A 413 14.04 -5.91 -6.86
N ARG A 414 14.14 -7.25 -6.75
CA ARG A 414 15.33 -8.06 -7.09
C ARG A 414 15.78 -7.86 -8.54
N ASP A 415 14.81 -7.77 -9.45
CA ASP A 415 15.04 -7.65 -10.89
C ASP A 415 15.75 -6.36 -11.29
N ILE A 416 15.82 -5.34 -10.43
CA ILE A 416 16.49 -4.06 -10.75
C ILE A 416 17.54 -3.72 -9.69
N GLU A 417 17.20 -3.84 -8.41
CA GLU A 417 18.05 -3.42 -7.31
C GLU A 417 18.97 -4.53 -6.79
N GLY A 418 18.60 -5.79 -7.00
CA GLY A 418 19.32 -6.94 -6.48
C GLY A 418 18.85 -7.38 -5.10
N ALA A 419 19.68 -8.18 -4.45
CA ALA A 419 19.40 -8.83 -3.18
C ALA A 419 20.72 -9.02 -2.44
N HIS A 420 20.81 -8.64 -1.17
CA HIS A 420 22.00 -8.81 -0.35
C HIS A 420 21.60 -9.05 1.11
N TYR A 421 22.09 -10.13 1.72
CA TYR A 421 21.88 -10.42 3.16
C TYR A 421 22.45 -9.32 4.08
N ASP A 422 23.45 -8.58 3.61
CA ASP A 422 24.10 -7.55 4.42
C ASP A 422 23.38 -6.18 4.31
N ALA A 423 22.27 -6.07 3.56
CA ALA A 423 21.54 -4.81 3.34
C ALA A 423 20.75 -4.37 4.58
N ASN A 424 20.77 -3.06 4.86
CA ASN A 424 19.95 -2.49 5.91
C ASN A 424 18.48 -2.42 5.47
N ASN A 425 17.57 -2.74 6.39
CA ASN A 425 16.13 -2.70 6.17
C ASN A 425 15.41 -2.37 7.50
N GLU A 426 14.19 -1.84 7.40
CA GLU A 426 13.21 -1.77 8.48
C GLU A 426 12.15 -2.86 8.30
N TYR A 427 11.68 -3.42 9.40
CA TYR A 427 10.60 -4.40 9.46
C TYR A 427 9.48 -3.87 10.35
N ILE A 428 8.31 -3.64 9.75
CA ILE A 428 7.13 -3.17 10.45
C ILE A 428 6.35 -4.41 10.92
N ILE A 429 6.23 -4.57 12.22
CA ILE A 429 5.62 -5.73 12.87
C ILE A 429 4.30 -5.28 13.50
N LYS A 430 3.21 -5.96 13.13
CA LYS A 430 1.84 -5.65 13.58
C LYS A 430 1.24 -6.92 14.18
N VAL A 431 0.97 -6.93 15.48
CA VAL A 431 0.33 -8.07 16.15
C VAL A 431 -1.16 -7.80 16.27
N TYR A 432 -1.96 -8.57 15.54
CA TYR A 432 -3.41 -8.51 15.61
C TYR A 432 -3.98 -9.61 16.51
N TYR A 433 -5.12 -9.31 17.13
CA TYR A 433 -5.98 -10.31 17.78
C TYR A 433 -7.40 -10.20 17.24
N ARG A 434 -7.86 -11.28 16.61
CA ARG A 434 -9.24 -11.43 16.15
C ARG A 434 -10.12 -11.91 17.30
N ASP A 435 -11.13 -11.12 17.68
CA ASP A 435 -12.04 -11.56 18.74
C ASP A 435 -12.88 -12.77 18.29
N PRO A 436 -12.89 -13.90 19.03
CA PRO A 436 -13.69 -15.09 18.71
C PRO A 436 -15.21 -14.83 18.67
N LEU A 437 -15.69 -13.77 19.32
CA LEU A 437 -17.08 -13.33 19.29
C LEU A 437 -17.39 -12.45 18.06
N GLY A 438 -16.40 -12.17 17.20
CA GLY A 438 -16.57 -11.41 15.97
C GLY A 438 -16.75 -9.91 16.17
N LEU A 439 -16.33 -9.35 17.32
CA LEU A 439 -16.50 -7.93 17.65
C LEU A 439 -15.68 -7.02 16.71
N TYR A 440 -14.35 -7.20 16.70
CA TYR A 440 -13.40 -6.53 15.80
C TYR A 440 -12.00 -7.18 15.89
N ASP A 441 -11.11 -6.83 14.98
CA ASP A 441 -9.69 -7.17 15.06
C ASP A 441 -8.92 -6.07 15.79
N ARG A 442 -8.35 -6.38 16.96
CA ARG A 442 -7.52 -5.48 17.77
C ARG A 442 -6.08 -5.44 17.26
N LEU A 443 -5.40 -4.31 17.37
CA LEU A 443 -3.96 -4.18 17.10
C LEU A 443 -3.17 -4.11 18.42
N LEU A 444 -2.74 -5.27 18.91
CA LEU A 444 -2.11 -5.43 20.23
C LEU A 444 -0.70 -4.83 20.34
N HIS A 445 0.04 -4.74 19.23
CA HIS A 445 1.41 -4.22 19.18
C HIS A 445 1.73 -3.66 17.80
N TYR A 446 2.39 -2.51 17.72
CA TYR A 446 2.94 -1.96 16.48
C TYR A 446 4.38 -1.50 16.69
N GLN A 447 5.32 -2.04 15.90
CA GLN A 447 6.73 -1.68 16.03
C GLN A 447 7.48 -1.70 14.71
N VAL A 448 8.42 -0.75 14.56
CA VAL A 448 9.47 -0.80 13.54
C VAL A 448 10.74 -1.40 14.15
N TYR A 449 11.34 -2.37 13.46
CA TYR A 449 12.60 -3.01 13.82
C TYR A 449 13.63 -2.81 12.70
N ASN A 450 14.82 -2.29 13.04
CA ASN A 450 15.86 -2.01 12.05
C ASN A 450 17.01 -3.01 12.17
N THR A 451 17.49 -3.55 11.05
CA THR A 451 18.45 -4.67 11.06
C THR A 451 19.80 -4.37 11.71
N LYS A 452 20.21 -3.08 11.75
CA LYS A 452 21.51 -2.59 12.21
C LYS A 452 21.38 -1.46 13.24
N THR A 453 20.57 -1.64 14.27
CA THR A 453 20.52 -0.75 15.47
C THR A 453 21.77 -0.84 16.33
#